data_AF-A0A1I7WVG1-F1
#
_entry.id   AF-A0A1I7WVG1-F1
#
_cell.length_a   1.000
_cell.length_b   1.000
_cell.length_c   1.000
_cell.angle_alpha   90.00
_cell.angle_beta   90.00
_cell.angle_gamma   90.00
#
_symmetry.space_group_name_H-M   'P 1'
#
loop_
_entity.id
_entity.type
_entity.pdbx_description
1 polymer ?
#
loop_
_entity_poly.entity_id
_entity_poly.type
_entity_poly.pdbx_seq_one_letter_code
_entity_poly.pdbx_strand_id
1 'polypeptide(L)'
;MQVQFLRKAVDVLSECRRTLMYTYAFAYYLKRDNHSEIFEENQKDLEMATEQLSEFLERDLENENLITLKQKVQDKYRYVDQRRIVLLKHCQEGTERDIWQYCQ
;
A
#
# COMPACT_ATOMS: atom_id res chain seq x y z
N MET A 1 -6.97 23.22 -8.90
CA MET A 1 -7.23 22.65 -7.55
C MET A 1 -8.24 21.51 -7.57
N GLN A 2 -9.29 21.53 -8.41
CA GLN A 2 -10.36 20.51 -8.40
C GLN A 2 -9.97 19.12 -8.96
N VAL A 3 -8.89 18.95 -9.74
CA VAL A 3 -8.51 17.61 -10.30
C VAL A 3 -7.19 17.07 -9.71
N GLN A 4 -6.47 17.89 -8.94
CA GLN A 4 -5.16 17.50 -8.39
C GLN A 4 -5.25 16.34 -7.39
N PHE A 5 -6.39 16.17 -6.71
CA PHE A 5 -6.57 15.10 -5.75
C PHE A 5 -6.68 13.72 -6.43
N LEU A 6 -7.29 13.64 -7.63
CA LEU A 6 -7.35 12.41 -8.41
C LEU A 6 -5.98 12.01 -8.90
N ARG A 7 -5.21 12.97 -9.45
CA ARG A 7 -3.83 12.70 -9.87
C ARG A 7 -2.98 12.17 -8.71
N LYS A 8 -3.06 12.80 -7.54
CA LYS A 8 -2.36 12.33 -6.35
C LYS A 8 -2.79 10.92 -5.94
N ALA A 9 -4.08 10.60 -6.04
CA ALA A 9 -4.56 9.25 -5.72
C ALA A 9 -4.00 8.20 -6.69
N VAL A 10 -3.95 8.50 -7.99
CA VAL A 10 -3.37 7.63 -9.03
C VAL A 10 -1.86 7.47 -8.82
N ASP A 11 -1.15 8.54 -8.46
CA ASP A 11 0.28 8.49 -8.16
C ASP A 11 0.54 7.58 -6.95
N VAL A 12 -0.21 7.75 -5.86
CA VAL A 12 -0.14 6.88 -4.66
C VAL A 12 -0.46 5.43 -5.00
N LEU A 13 -1.53 5.18 -5.76
CA LEU A 13 -1.91 3.83 -6.20
C LEU A 13 -0.77 3.17 -6.99
N SER A 14 -0.16 3.92 -7.91
CA SER A 14 0.96 3.44 -8.73
C SER A 14 2.19 3.12 -7.89
N GLU A 15 2.51 3.95 -6.89
CA GLU A 15 3.60 3.69 -5.95
C GLU A 15 3.33 2.44 -5.10
N CYS A 16 2.11 2.28 -4.58
CA CYS A 16 1.73 1.13 -3.75
C CYS A 16 1.80 -0.19 -4.55
N ARG A 17 1.33 -0.19 -5.81
CA ARG A 17 1.47 -1.35 -6.71
C ARG A 17 2.93 -1.72 -6.96
N ARG A 18 3.78 -0.72 -7.18
CA ARG A 18 5.23 -0.96 -7.35
C ARG A 18 5.84 -1.53 -6.07
N THR A 19 5.48 -0.99 -4.90
CA THR A 19 5.91 -1.57 -3.61
C THR A 19 5.44 -3.01 -3.48
N LEU A 20 4.17 -3.31 -3.79
CA LEU A 20 3.63 -4.68 -3.74
C LEU A 20 4.40 -5.66 -4.64
N MET A 21 4.78 -5.25 -5.86
CA MET A 21 5.63 -6.10 -6.71
C MET A 21 6.95 -6.48 -6.03
N TYR A 22 7.60 -5.51 -5.37
CA TYR A 22 8.84 -5.78 -4.66
C TYR A 22 8.63 -6.56 -3.36
N THR A 23 7.48 -6.43 -2.69
CA THR A 23 7.20 -7.22 -1.49
C THR A 23 7.04 -8.69 -1.81
N TYR A 24 6.46 -9.07 -2.95
CA TYR A 24 6.42 -10.48 -3.37
C TYR A 24 7.81 -11.04 -3.65
N ALA A 25 8.67 -10.27 -4.33
CA ALA A 25 10.05 -10.69 -4.58
C ALA A 25 10.83 -10.84 -3.25
N PHE A 26 10.64 -9.93 -2.31
CA PHE A 26 11.24 -10.01 -0.98
C PHE A 26 10.72 -11.23 -0.19
N ALA A 27 9.40 -11.42 -0.15
CA ALA A 27 8.75 -12.53 0.55
C ALA A 27 9.21 -13.91 0.03
N TYR A 28 9.43 -14.03 -1.29
CA TYR A 28 9.85 -15.28 -1.92
C TYR A 28 11.16 -15.84 -1.32
N TYR A 29 12.12 -14.96 -1.01
CA TYR A 29 13.39 -15.36 -0.43
C TYR A 29 13.37 -15.40 1.10
N LEU A 30 12.32 -14.88 1.74
CA LEU A 30 12.27 -14.75 3.19
C LEU A 30 12.07 -16.11 3.85
N LYS A 31 12.93 -16.43 4.82
CA LYS A 31 12.73 -17.60 5.67
C LYS A 31 11.62 -17.30 6.67
N ARG A 32 10.73 -18.27 6.84
CA ARG A 32 9.59 -18.13 7.74
C ARG A 32 10.02 -18.01 9.20
N ASP A 33 9.61 -16.91 9.84
CA ASP A 33 9.74 -16.63 11.27
C ASP A 33 8.68 -15.60 11.71
N ASN A 34 8.74 -15.14 12.97
CA ASN A 34 7.77 -14.19 13.50
C ASN A 34 7.78 -12.84 12.74
N HIS A 35 8.94 -12.39 12.27
CA HIS A 35 9.06 -11.13 11.54
C HIS A 35 8.58 -11.28 10.11
N SER A 36 8.79 -12.43 9.46
CA SER A 36 8.21 -12.71 8.15
C SER A 36 6.68 -12.74 8.22
N GLU A 37 6.09 -13.32 9.27
CA GLU A 37 4.63 -13.35 9.44
C GLU A 37 4.05 -11.94 9.63
N ILE A 38 4.69 -11.08 10.45
CA ILE A 38 4.28 -9.67 10.59
C ILE A 38 4.44 -8.91 9.26
N PHE A 39 5.48 -9.20 8.49
CA PHE A 39 5.66 -8.61 7.16
C PHE A 39 4.53 -9.02 6.20
N GLU A 40 4.17 -10.30 6.15
CA GLU A 40 3.09 -10.83 5.31
C GLU A 40 1.72 -10.23 5.68
N GLU A 41 1.44 -10.04 6.97
CA GLU A 41 0.23 -9.34 7.43
C GLU A 41 0.19 -7.89 6.93
N ASN A 42 1.31 -7.15 7.06
CA ASN A 42 1.40 -5.78 6.54
C ASN A 42 1.29 -5.73 5.00
N GLN A 43 1.81 -6.73 4.29
CA GLN A 43 1.69 -6.86 2.85
C GLN A 43 0.22 -7.04 2.43
N LYS A 44 -0.49 -7.96 3.10
CA LYS A 44 -1.93 -8.21 2.87
C LYS A 44 -2.77 -6.97 3.13
N ASP A 45 -2.49 -6.26 4.23
CA ASP A 45 -3.13 -4.99 4.56
C ASP A 45 -2.96 -3.94 3.45
N LEU A 46 -1.74 -3.80 2.92
CA LEU A 46 -1.44 -2.89 1.82
C LEU A 46 -2.13 -3.32 0.53
N GLU A 47 -2.14 -4.61 0.20
CA GLU A 47 -2.81 -5.17 -0.98
C GLU A 47 -4.31 -4.86 -0.94
N MET A 48 -4.98 -5.19 0.16
CA MET A 48 -6.41 -4.90 0.34
C MET A 48 -6.72 -3.40 0.23
N ALA A 49 -5.91 -2.54 0.85
CA ALA A 49 -6.10 -1.10 0.78
C ALA A 49 -5.88 -0.57 -0.66
N THR A 50 -4.91 -1.11 -1.38
CA THR A 50 -4.59 -0.76 -2.77
C THR A 50 -5.75 -1.12 -3.70
N GLU A 51 -6.30 -2.32 -3.57
CA GLU A 51 -7.44 -2.76 -4.37
C GLU A 51 -8.70 -1.92 -4.10
N GLN A 52 -9.00 -1.62 -2.83
CA GLN A 52 -10.13 -0.74 -2.48
C GLN A 52 -10.01 0.68 -3.04
N LEU A 53 -8.78 1.19 -3.20
CA LEU A 53 -8.55 2.48 -3.86
C LEU A 53 -8.71 2.36 -5.38
N SER A 54 -8.20 1.29 -6.00
CA SER A 54 -8.35 1.08 -7.44
C SER A 54 -9.82 0.95 -7.83
N GLU A 55 -10.57 0.12 -7.12
CA GLU A 55 -12.00 -0.09 -7.38
C GLU A 55 -12.78 1.22 -7.26
N PHE A 56 -12.53 2.00 -6.22
CA PHE A 56 -13.18 3.29 -6.02
C PHE A 56 -12.90 4.27 -7.17
N LEU A 57 -11.66 4.31 -7.68
CA LEU A 57 -11.28 5.17 -8.80
C LEU A 57 -11.84 4.69 -10.14
N GLU A 58 -12.13 3.40 -10.30
CA GLU A 58 -12.64 2.80 -11.54
C GLU A 58 -14.17 2.80 -11.63
N ARG A 59 -14.88 2.70 -10.50
CA ARG A 59 -16.34 2.41 -10.51
C ARG A 59 -17.20 3.45 -9.80
N ASP A 60 -16.68 4.15 -8.80
CA ASP A 60 -17.52 4.94 -7.87
C ASP A 60 -17.51 6.45 -8.13
N LEU A 61 -16.88 6.91 -9.22
CA LEU A 61 -16.70 8.35 -9.47
C LEU A 61 -17.96 9.04 -10.02
N GLU A 62 -18.86 8.32 -10.66
CA GLU A 62 -19.95 8.91 -11.46
C GLU A 62 -21.17 9.36 -10.63
N ASN A 63 -21.33 8.84 -9.41
CA ASN A 63 -22.54 9.05 -8.59
C ASN A 63 -22.35 10.01 -7.40
N GLU A 64 -21.20 10.67 -7.29
CA GLU A 64 -20.83 11.49 -6.12
C GLU A 64 -20.73 12.98 -6.46
N ASN A 65 -21.19 13.84 -5.55
CA ASN A 65 -20.90 15.27 -5.69
C ASN A 65 -19.39 15.53 -5.48
N LEU A 66 -18.85 16.59 -6.09
CA LEU A 66 -17.42 16.86 -6.13
C LEU A 66 -16.77 17.00 -4.73
N ILE A 67 -17.50 17.52 -3.74
CA ILE A 67 -16.97 17.73 -2.38
C ILE A 67 -16.81 16.37 -1.69
N THR A 68 -17.87 15.56 -1.70
CA THR A 68 -17.86 14.21 -1.12
C THR A 68 -16.85 13.31 -1.83
N LEU A 69 -16.79 13.38 -3.17
CA LEU A 69 -15.83 12.64 -3.98
C LEU A 69 -14.39 12.98 -3.57
N LYS A 70 -14.07 14.27 -3.49
CA LYS A 70 -12.74 14.72 -3.08
C LYS A 70 -12.37 14.19 -1.70
N GLN A 71 -13.27 14.28 -0.74
CA GLN A 71 -13.01 13.79 0.62
C GLN A 71 -12.77 12.27 0.63
N LYS A 72 -13.65 11.49 0.00
CA LYS A 72 -13.51 10.02 -0.09
C LYS A 72 -12.20 9.60 -0.75
N VAL A 73 -11.82 10.23 -1.86
CA VAL A 73 -10.54 9.94 -2.53
C VAL A 73 -9.36 10.29 -1.60
N GLN A 74 -9.41 11.43 -0.92
CA GLN A 74 -8.35 11.86 -0.01
C GLN A 74 -8.16 10.91 1.17
N ASP A 75 -9.24 10.47 1.78
CA ASP A 75 -9.20 9.56 2.91
C ASP A 75 -8.67 8.19 2.48
N LYS A 76 -9.14 7.66 1.33
CA LYS A 76 -8.67 6.39 0.77
C LYS A 76 -7.19 6.43 0.43
N TYR A 77 -6.71 7.39 -0.38
CA TYR A 77 -5.29 7.37 -0.77
C TYR A 77 -4.37 7.60 0.44
N ARG A 78 -4.77 8.40 1.45
CA ARG A 78 -3.98 8.59 2.68
C ARG A 78 -3.85 7.29 3.45
N TYR A 79 -4.93 6.52 3.53
CA TYR A 79 -4.92 5.23 4.20
C TYR A 79 -3.98 4.24 3.50
N VAL A 80 -4.06 4.10 2.17
CA VAL A 80 -3.16 3.20 1.41
C VAL A 80 -1.69 3.62 1.59
N ASP A 81 -1.40 4.92 1.50
CA ASP A 81 -0.04 5.43 1.69
C ASP A 81 0.49 5.16 3.11
N GLN A 82 -0.36 5.29 4.13
CA GLN A 82 0.01 4.94 5.50
C GLN A 82 0.32 3.44 5.66
N ARG A 83 -0.42 2.55 5.00
CA ARG A 83 -0.13 1.11 4.99
C ARG A 83 1.21 0.81 4.32
N ARG A 84 1.49 1.48 3.20
CA ARG A 84 2.78 1.39 2.52
C ARG A 84 3.93 1.82 3.43
N ILE A 85 3.79 2.95 4.11
CA ILE A 85 4.81 3.48 5.04
C ILE A 85 5.07 2.50 6.18
N VAL A 86 4.03 1.90 6.78
CA VAL A 86 4.22 0.95 7.87
C VAL A 86 4.93 -0.32 7.40
N LEU A 87 4.56 -0.86 6.24
CA LEU A 87 5.27 -1.99 5.64
C LEU A 87 6.75 -1.66 5.43
N LEU A 88 7.06 -0.50 4.83
CA LEU A 88 8.44 -0.10 4.53
C LEU A 88 9.25 0.15 5.80
N LYS A 89 8.64 0.73 6.84
CA LYS A 89 9.29 0.91 8.14
C LYS A 89 9.64 -0.43 8.77
N HIS A 90 8.75 -1.41 8.74
CA HIS A 90 9.07 -2.73 9.26
C HIS A 90 10.22 -3.39 8.47
N CYS A 91 10.23 -3.26 7.14
CA CYS A 91 11.34 -3.73 6.29
C CYS A 91 12.66 -3.07 6.66
N GLN A 92 12.65 -1.75 6.84
CA GLN A 92 13.82 -0.96 7.23
C GLN A 92 14.33 -1.37 8.61
N GLU A 93 13.47 -1.44 9.61
CA GLU A 93 13.83 -1.85 10.97
C GLU A 93 14.42 -3.26 10.99
N GLY A 94 13.86 -4.19 10.22
CA GLY A 94 14.41 -5.54 10.09
C GLY A 94 15.76 -5.59 9.39
N THR A 95 16.03 -4.67 8.47
CA THR A 95 17.34 -4.54 7.81
C THR A 95 18.38 -3.95 8.75
N GLU A 96 18.04 -2.89 9.49
CA GLU A 96 18.93 -2.23 10.45
C GLU A 96 19.33 -3.12 11.64
N ARG A 97 18.52 -4.13 11.93
CA ARG A 97 18.70 -5.06 13.05
C ARG A 97 19.14 -6.46 12.64
N ASP A 98 19.48 -6.66 11.36
CA ASP A 98 19.87 -7.96 10.80
C ASP A 98 18.86 -9.09 11.13
N ILE A 99 17.57 -8.77 11.10
CA ILE A 99 16.47 -9.69 11.43
C ILE A 99 16.21 -10.67 10.28
N TRP A 100 16.29 -10.19 9.04
CA TRP A 100 15.86 -10.96 7.88
C TRP A 100 16.79 -12.15 7.60
N GLN A 101 16.20 -13.35 7.65
CA GLN A 101 16.85 -14.57 7.21
C GLN A 101 16.30 -14.97 5.85
N TYR A 102 17.15 -15.51 4.98
CA TYR A 102 16.76 -15.89 3.63
C TYR A 102 16.91 -17.40 3.41
N CYS A 103 15.93 -18.00 2.72
CA CYS A 103 16.03 -19.36 2.21
C CYS A 103 17.01 -19.36 1.03
N GLN A 104 18.03 -20.23 1.10
CA GLN A 104 19.09 -20.37 0.09
C GLN A 104 18.63 -21.13 -1.14
#